data_AF-A0A382DC48-F1
#
_entry.id   AF-A0A382DC48-F1
#
_cell.length_a   1.000
_cell.length_b   1.000
_cell.length_c   1.000
_cell.angle_alpha   90.00
_cell.angle_beta   90.00
_cell.angle_gamma   90.00
#
_symmetry.space_group_name_H-M   'P 1'
#
loop_
_entity.id
_entity.type
_entity.pdbx_description
1 polymer ?
#
loop_
_entity_poly.entity_id
_entity_poly.type
_entity_poly.pdbx_seq_one_letter_code
_entity_poly.pdbx_strand_id
1 'polypeptide(L)'
;MTKISFDLDFNKDSETLLREIQDQAKAEVEKREGKERAKAYLSNLHESVNEKIGTTYNSVTELIRALAEYASPAMRERISGSTVIAGGRRKTVSMNRELYEQIKEALAKPSPNKAAIARETNVSVVQVRKVADGGYDEKFEGTSVESVASDSKPVELPSIDIPSSGAEVETLASLPESPEIDLPPP
;
A
#
# COMPACT_ATOMS: atom_id res chain seq x y z
N MET A 1 3.56 -34.46 11.63
CA MET A 1 2.27 -34.78 10.97
C MET A 1 1.49 -33.50 10.79
N THR A 2 0.98 -33.23 9.59
CA THR A 2 0.17 -32.04 9.31
C THR A 2 -1.30 -32.37 9.55
N LYS A 3 -2.00 -31.55 10.35
CA LYS A 3 -3.42 -31.73 10.63
C LYS A 3 -4.24 -31.11 9.49
N ILE A 4 -5.30 -31.79 9.05
CA ILE A 4 -6.30 -31.28 8.10
C ILE A 4 -7.63 -31.31 8.84
N SER A 5 -8.33 -30.19 8.84
CA SER A 5 -9.65 -30.03 9.46
C SER A 5 -10.72 -30.06 8.38
N PHE A 6 -11.79 -30.80 8.62
CA PHE A 6 -12.93 -30.91 7.72
C PHE A 6 -14.17 -30.42 8.47
N ASP A 7 -14.98 -29.60 7.82
CA ASP A 7 -16.30 -29.22 8.31
C ASP A 7 -17.32 -30.12 7.62
N LEU A 8 -17.99 -30.98 8.39
CA LEU A 8 -18.84 -32.06 7.87
C LEU A 8 -20.28 -31.85 8.30
N ASP A 9 -21.18 -31.83 7.33
CA ASP A 9 -22.61 -31.85 7.57
C ASP A 9 -23.12 -33.30 7.59
N PHE A 10 -23.32 -33.85 8.79
CA PHE A 10 -23.78 -35.22 8.98
C PHE A 10 -25.21 -35.49 8.50
N ASN A 11 -25.94 -34.48 8.02
CA ASN A 11 -27.26 -34.66 7.41
C ASN A 11 -27.17 -35.16 5.95
N LYS A 12 -25.97 -35.14 5.33
CA LYS A 12 -25.74 -35.66 3.98
C LYS A 12 -25.42 -37.16 4.00
N ASP A 13 -25.64 -37.82 2.85
CA ASP A 13 -25.29 -39.23 2.67
C ASP A 13 -23.79 -39.49 2.91
N SER A 14 -23.46 -40.57 3.62
CA SER A 14 -22.10 -40.91 4.03
C SER A 14 -21.12 -41.04 2.85
N GLU A 15 -21.57 -41.57 1.71
CA GLU A 15 -20.75 -41.69 0.50
C GLU A 15 -20.38 -40.33 -0.09
N THR A 16 -21.30 -39.36 -0.04
CA THR A 16 -21.06 -38.00 -0.53
C THR A 16 -20.07 -37.26 0.38
N LEU A 17 -20.20 -37.43 1.69
CA LEU A 17 -19.27 -36.86 2.68
C LEU A 17 -17.85 -37.41 2.52
N LEU A 18 -17.71 -38.73 2.36
CA LEU A 18 -16.40 -39.35 2.16
C LEU A 18 -15.71 -38.87 0.88
N ARG A 19 -16.49 -38.70 -0.20
CA ARG A 19 -15.97 -38.15 -1.45
C ARG A 19 -15.54 -36.69 -1.30
N GLU A 20 -16.34 -35.87 -0.62
CA GLU A 20 -16.01 -34.48 -0.33
C GLU A 20 -14.73 -34.35 0.52
N ILE A 21 -14.57 -35.18 1.56
CA ILE A 21 -13.34 -35.26 2.37
C ILE A 21 -12.14 -35.64 1.50
N GLN A 22 -12.29 -36.64 0.63
CA GLN A 22 -11.21 -37.10 -0.22
C GLN A 22 -10.78 -36.00 -1.21
N ASP A 23 -11.74 -35.29 -1.80
CA ASP A 23 -11.47 -34.23 -2.76
C ASP A 23 -10.84 -33.01 -2.08
N GLN A 24 -11.33 -32.61 -0.90
CA GLN A 24 -10.72 -31.55 -0.09
C GLN A 24 -9.30 -31.92 0.36
N ALA A 25 -9.08 -33.17 0.79
CA ALA A 25 -7.76 -33.66 1.17
C ALA A 25 -6.78 -33.64 0.00
N LYS A 26 -7.20 -34.11 -1.19
CA LYS A 26 -6.39 -34.07 -2.41
C LYS A 26 -6.03 -32.64 -2.82
N ALA A 27 -7.03 -31.75 -2.84
CA ALA A 27 -6.82 -30.35 -3.22
C ALA A 27 -5.85 -29.63 -2.27
N GLU A 28 -5.94 -29.89 -0.96
CA GLU A 28 -5.04 -29.28 0.03
C GLU A 28 -3.62 -29.84 -0.07
N VAL A 29 -3.45 -31.14 -0.35
CA VAL A 29 -2.14 -31.74 -0.62
C VAL A 29 -1.53 -31.17 -1.90
N GLU A 30 -2.29 -31.13 -3.00
CA GLU A 30 -1.81 -30.58 -4.28
C GLU A 30 -1.42 -29.10 -4.15
N LYS A 31 -2.20 -28.31 -3.42
CA LYS A 31 -1.88 -26.90 -3.14
C LYS A 31 -0.57 -26.77 -2.35
N ARG A 32 -0.30 -27.67 -1.41
CA ARG A 32 0.94 -27.66 -0.62
C ARG A 32 2.14 -28.10 -1.45
N GLU A 33 2.01 -29.21 -2.16
CA GLU A 33 3.05 -29.69 -3.07
C GLU A 33 3.33 -28.67 -4.16
N GLY A 34 2.31 -27.99 -4.68
CA GLY A 34 2.47 -26.90 -5.65
C GLY A 34 3.30 -25.74 -5.09
N LYS A 35 3.05 -25.34 -3.85
CA LYS A 35 3.87 -24.33 -3.15
C LYS A 35 5.31 -24.81 -2.94
N GLU A 36 5.49 -26.08 -2.58
CA GLU A 36 6.81 -26.66 -2.37
C GLU A 36 7.61 -26.78 -3.66
N ARG A 37 7.01 -27.27 -4.75
CA ARG A 37 7.59 -27.30 -6.09
C ARG A 37 7.97 -25.90 -6.56
N ALA A 38 7.11 -24.90 -6.36
CA ALA A 38 7.41 -23.52 -6.71
C ALA A 38 8.58 -22.96 -5.89
N LYS A 39 8.63 -23.24 -4.58
CA LYS A 39 9.75 -22.84 -3.71
C LYS A 39 11.06 -23.50 -4.14
N ALA A 40 11.04 -24.80 -4.44
CA ALA A 40 12.20 -25.54 -4.93
C ALA A 40 12.68 -24.99 -6.28
N TYR A 41 11.76 -24.73 -7.21
CA TYR A 41 12.09 -24.13 -8.50
C TYR A 41 12.78 -22.77 -8.35
N LEU A 42 12.26 -21.89 -7.48
CA LEU A 42 12.87 -20.59 -7.22
C LEU A 42 14.25 -20.69 -6.58
N SER A 43 14.47 -21.67 -5.69
CA SER A 43 15.79 -21.92 -5.10
C SER A 43 16.80 -22.36 -6.16
N ASN A 44 16.43 -23.33 -7.00
CA ASN A 44 17.28 -23.81 -8.09
C ASN A 44 17.57 -22.69 -9.10
N LEU A 45 16.58 -21.82 -9.36
CA LEU A 45 16.76 -20.68 -10.24
C LEU A 45 17.75 -19.66 -9.64
N HIS A 46 17.65 -19.39 -8.34
CA HIS A 46 18.60 -18.50 -7.64
C HIS A 46 20.03 -19.02 -7.74
N GLU A 47 20.26 -20.32 -7.50
CA GLU A 47 21.57 -20.94 -7.65
C GLU A 47 22.09 -20.86 -9.09
N SER A 48 21.25 -21.21 -10.08
CA SER A 48 21.64 -21.16 -11.49
C SER A 48 21.96 -19.74 -11.97
N VAL A 49 21.22 -18.73 -11.51
CA VAL A 49 21.50 -17.34 -11.85
C VAL A 49 22.79 -16.86 -11.19
N ASN A 50 23.01 -17.21 -9.92
CA ASN A 50 24.27 -16.92 -9.22
C ASN A 50 25.47 -17.52 -9.96
N GLU A 51 25.37 -18.79 -10.39
CA GLU A 51 26.44 -19.46 -11.15
C GLU A 51 26.72 -18.75 -12.48
N LYS A 52 25.68 -18.39 -13.25
CA LYS A 52 25.83 -17.77 -14.57
C LYS A 52 26.41 -16.36 -14.53
N ILE A 53 26.12 -15.60 -13.48
CA ILE A 53 26.58 -14.22 -13.34
C ILE A 53 27.88 -14.16 -12.51
N GLY A 54 28.30 -15.29 -11.91
CA GLY A 54 29.48 -15.37 -11.06
C GLY A 54 29.29 -14.65 -9.73
N THR A 55 28.07 -14.66 -9.19
CA THR A 55 27.70 -13.99 -7.94
C THR A 55 27.38 -14.99 -6.83
N THR A 56 27.52 -14.57 -5.58
CA THR A 56 27.25 -15.41 -4.40
C THR A 56 26.25 -14.72 -3.47
N TYR A 57 25.12 -14.27 -4.01
CA TYR A 57 24.06 -13.71 -3.18
C TYR A 57 23.43 -14.83 -2.34
N ASN A 58 23.23 -14.56 -1.05
CA ASN A 58 22.70 -15.57 -0.12
C ASN A 58 21.16 -15.61 -0.17
N SER A 59 20.53 -14.54 -0.65
CA SER A 59 19.09 -14.38 -0.70
C SER A 59 18.63 -14.01 -2.11
N VAL A 60 17.51 -14.61 -2.53
CA VAL A 60 16.82 -14.26 -3.78
C VAL A 60 16.52 -12.77 -3.86
N THR A 61 16.21 -12.12 -2.73
CA THR A 61 15.91 -10.68 -2.68
C THR A 61 17.15 -9.83 -2.96
N GLU A 62 18.33 -10.25 -2.49
CA GLU A 62 19.59 -9.56 -2.76
C GLU A 62 19.95 -9.64 -4.24
N LEU A 63 19.81 -10.86 -4.81
CA LEU A 63 20.00 -11.07 -6.24
C LEU A 63 19.05 -10.19 -7.06
N ILE A 64 17.76 -10.16 -6.72
CA ILE A 64 16.78 -9.30 -7.41
C ILE A 64 17.16 -7.81 -7.30
N ARG A 65 17.66 -7.36 -6.15
CA ARG A 65 18.09 -5.97 -5.95
C ARG A 65 19.31 -5.63 -6.81
N ALA A 66 20.31 -6.49 -6.87
CA ALA A 66 21.48 -6.30 -7.73
C ALA A 66 21.11 -6.28 -9.22
N LEU A 67 20.17 -7.14 -9.63
CA LEU A 67 19.69 -7.16 -11.02
C LEU A 67 18.77 -5.98 -11.37
N ALA A 68 18.20 -5.28 -10.38
CA ALA A 68 17.28 -4.17 -10.60
C ALA A 68 17.94 -2.98 -11.31
N GLU A 69 19.26 -2.81 -11.22
CA GLU A 69 20.01 -1.76 -11.91
C GLU A 69 19.93 -1.91 -13.44
N TYR A 70 19.87 -3.15 -13.91
CA TYR A 70 19.78 -3.52 -15.33
C TYR A 70 18.34 -3.64 -15.82
N ALA A 71 17.34 -3.49 -14.94
CA ALA A 71 15.94 -3.58 -15.29
C ALA A 71 15.40 -2.29 -15.90
N SER A 72 14.25 -2.36 -16.59
CA SER A 72 13.57 -1.17 -17.09
C SER A 72 13.20 -0.22 -15.95
N PRO A 73 13.16 1.11 -16.16
CA PRO A 73 12.87 2.07 -15.09
C PRO A 73 11.58 1.77 -14.32
N ALA A 74 10.53 1.33 -15.04
CA ALA A 74 9.27 0.90 -14.44
C ALA A 74 9.42 -0.35 -13.56
N MET A 75 10.23 -1.33 -13.98
CA MET A 75 10.49 -2.53 -13.18
C MET A 75 11.36 -2.21 -11.98
N ARG A 76 12.37 -1.34 -12.14
CA ARG A 76 13.23 -0.87 -11.06
C ARG A 76 12.43 -0.17 -9.97
N GLU A 77 11.50 0.73 -10.32
CA GLU A 77 10.63 1.37 -9.34
C GLU A 77 9.75 0.35 -8.60
N ARG A 78 9.24 -0.68 -9.28
CA ARG A 78 8.45 -1.74 -8.65
C ARG A 78 9.29 -2.58 -7.69
N ILE A 79 10.50 -2.96 -8.10
CA ILE A 79 11.42 -3.73 -7.25
C ILE A 79 11.80 -2.88 -6.05
N SER A 80 12.24 -1.64 -6.23
CA SER A 80 12.60 -0.74 -5.13
C SER A 80 11.41 -0.46 -4.22
N GLY A 81 10.24 -0.14 -4.76
CA GLY A 81 9.04 0.17 -3.97
C GLY A 81 8.46 -1.03 -3.23
N SER A 82 8.61 -2.26 -3.76
CA SER A 82 8.07 -3.48 -3.17
C SER A 82 9.04 -4.23 -2.26
N THR A 83 10.36 -4.13 -2.50
CA THR A 83 11.38 -4.92 -1.78
C THR A 83 12.24 -4.11 -0.82
N VAL A 84 12.35 -2.79 -0.98
CA VAL A 84 13.19 -1.94 -0.11
C VAL A 84 12.49 -1.60 1.21
N ILE A 85 11.16 -1.67 1.26
CA ILE A 85 10.40 -1.45 2.49
C ILE A 85 10.03 -2.82 3.04
N ALA A 86 10.68 -3.24 4.13
CA ALA A 86 10.47 -4.48 4.87
C ALA A 86 9.04 -4.66 5.46
N GLY A 87 8.01 -4.00 4.89
CA GLY A 87 6.64 -3.97 5.41
C GLY A 87 5.53 -4.08 4.37
N GLY A 88 5.82 -4.39 3.10
CA GLY A 88 4.78 -4.64 2.09
C GLY A 88 3.81 -3.46 1.85
N ARG A 89 4.17 -2.26 2.30
CA ARG A 89 3.32 -1.08 2.22
C ARG A 89 3.32 -0.57 0.79
N ARG A 90 2.14 -0.61 0.15
CA ARG A 90 1.91 0.01 -1.16
C ARG A 90 2.36 1.48 -1.10
N LYS A 91 3.12 1.94 -2.10
CA LYS A 91 3.48 3.35 -2.26
C LYS A 91 2.18 4.15 -2.39
N THR A 92 1.86 4.96 -1.39
CA THR A 92 0.70 5.85 -1.43
C THR A 92 1.08 7.08 -2.25
N VAL A 93 0.48 7.28 -3.41
CA VAL A 93 0.66 8.50 -4.21
C VAL A 93 -0.24 9.58 -3.61
N SER A 94 0.37 10.58 -2.97
CA SER A 94 -0.32 11.79 -2.51
C SER A 94 -0.64 12.71 -3.70
N MET A 95 -1.71 13.52 -3.57
CA MET A 95 -2.01 14.50 -4.62
C MET A 95 -1.04 15.66 -4.54
N ASN A 96 -0.44 15.96 -5.69
CA ASN A 96 0.42 17.10 -5.93
C ASN A 96 -0.22 17.96 -7.03
N ARG A 97 0.19 19.22 -7.11
CA ARG A 97 -0.34 20.17 -8.09
C ARG A 97 -0.24 19.67 -9.54
N GLU A 98 0.91 19.14 -9.93
CA GLU A 98 1.14 18.61 -11.28
C GLU A 98 0.17 17.47 -11.63
N LEU A 99 -0.06 16.56 -10.68
CA LEU A 99 -1.00 15.45 -10.87
C LEU A 99 -2.44 15.97 -10.96
N TYR A 100 -2.79 16.98 -10.16
CA TYR A 100 -4.11 17.62 -10.21
C TYR A 100 -4.36 18.25 -11.58
N GLU A 101 -3.41 19.04 -12.10
CA GLU A 101 -3.51 19.69 -13.41
C GLU A 101 -3.58 18.66 -14.56
N GLN A 102 -2.72 17.64 -14.55
CA GLN A 102 -2.76 16.55 -15.54
C GLN A 102 -4.10 15.80 -15.54
N ILE A 103 -4.65 15.50 -14.36
CA ILE A 103 -5.95 14.83 -14.24
C ILE A 103 -7.06 15.77 -14.75
N LYS A 104 -7.03 17.06 -14.41
CA LYS A 104 -8.02 18.05 -14.86
C LYS A 104 -8.01 18.21 -16.38
N GLU A 105 -6.82 18.27 -16.99
CA GLU A 105 -6.67 18.29 -18.45
C GLU A 105 -7.18 17.00 -19.11
N ALA A 106 -6.85 15.84 -18.54
CA ALA A 106 -7.32 14.56 -19.08
C ALA A 106 -8.84 14.37 -18.92
N LEU A 107 -9.44 14.94 -17.88
CA LEU A 107 -10.89 14.97 -17.66
C LEU A 107 -11.62 15.94 -18.59
N ALA A 108 -10.94 16.99 -19.09
CA ALA A 108 -11.50 17.95 -20.03
C ALA A 108 -11.68 17.38 -21.46
N LYS A 109 -11.04 16.24 -21.78
CA LYS A 109 -11.20 15.55 -23.06
C LYS A 109 -12.63 14.97 -23.20
N PRO A 110 -13.24 14.99 -24.40
CA PRO A 110 -14.58 14.44 -24.60
C PRO A 110 -14.56 12.92 -24.32
N SER A 111 -15.45 12.46 -23.44
CA SER A 111 -15.54 11.08 -22.91
C SER A 111 -14.36 10.60 -22.03
N PRO A 112 -14.16 11.18 -20.84
CA PRO A 112 -13.04 10.81 -19.98
C PRO A 112 -13.22 9.43 -19.33
N ASN A 113 -12.29 8.51 -19.61
CA ASN A 113 -12.21 7.24 -18.90
C ASN A 113 -11.40 7.39 -17.61
N LYS A 114 -12.09 7.57 -16.47
CA LYS A 114 -11.48 7.76 -15.15
C LYS A 114 -10.50 6.65 -14.76
N ALA A 115 -10.71 5.40 -15.22
CA ALA A 115 -9.82 4.28 -14.93
C ALA A 115 -8.56 4.27 -15.79
N ALA A 116 -8.65 4.76 -17.04
CA ALA A 116 -7.48 4.93 -17.90
C ALA A 116 -6.59 6.08 -17.37
N ILE A 117 -7.20 7.21 -17.03
CA ILE A 117 -6.50 8.37 -16.46
C ILE A 117 -5.74 7.96 -15.19
N ALA A 118 -6.36 7.18 -14.30
CA ALA A 118 -5.73 6.67 -13.09
C ALA A 118 -4.47 5.81 -13.38
N ARG A 119 -4.49 5.02 -14.46
CA ARG A 119 -3.35 4.20 -14.86
C ARG A 119 -2.22 5.04 -15.45
N GLU A 120 -2.55 6.04 -16.26
CA GLU A 120 -1.58 6.93 -16.90
C GLU A 120 -0.89 7.84 -15.87
N THR A 121 -1.67 8.41 -14.95
CA THR A 121 -1.17 9.34 -13.91
C THR A 121 -0.69 8.64 -12.64
N ASN A 122 -0.77 7.30 -12.58
CA ASN A 122 -0.40 6.48 -11.42
C ASN A 122 -1.12 6.87 -10.11
N VAL A 123 -2.31 7.45 -10.18
CA VAL A 123 -3.16 7.77 -9.01
C VAL A 123 -4.32 6.80 -8.88
N SER A 124 -4.96 6.74 -7.71
CA SER A 124 -6.13 5.89 -7.54
C SER A 124 -7.34 6.43 -8.34
N VAL A 125 -8.20 5.53 -8.80
CA VAL A 125 -9.47 5.89 -9.46
C VAL A 125 -10.35 6.77 -8.54
N VAL A 126 -10.26 6.56 -7.23
CA VAL A 126 -10.96 7.37 -6.22
C VAL A 126 -10.42 8.81 -6.21
N GLN A 127 -9.11 9.00 -6.31
CA GLN A 127 -8.50 10.33 -6.42
C GLN A 127 -8.93 11.02 -7.71
N VAL A 128 -8.96 10.32 -8.86
CA VAL A 128 -9.46 10.88 -10.13
C VAL A 128 -10.92 11.31 -10.02
N ARG A 129 -11.77 10.52 -9.35
CA ARG A 129 -13.17 10.92 -9.09
C ARG A 129 -13.24 12.18 -8.23
N LYS A 130 -12.48 12.22 -7.14
CA LYS A 130 -12.42 13.41 -6.28
C LYS A 130 -11.96 14.66 -7.02
N VAL A 131 -11.02 14.55 -7.96
CA VAL A 131 -10.62 15.69 -8.83
C VAL A 131 -11.77 16.08 -9.77
N ALA A 132 -12.46 15.10 -10.38
CA ALA A 132 -13.61 15.38 -11.24
C ALA A 132 -14.78 16.04 -10.49
N ASP A 133 -14.94 15.70 -9.20
CA ASP A 133 -15.98 16.23 -8.33
C ASP A 133 -15.55 17.54 -7.64
N GLY A 134 -14.35 18.07 -7.95
CA GLY A 134 -13.82 19.32 -7.41
C GLY A 134 -13.26 19.25 -5.98
N GLY A 135 -13.13 18.07 -5.39
CA GLY A 135 -12.66 17.88 -4.01
C GLY A 135 -11.19 18.23 -3.75
N TYR A 136 -10.43 18.63 -4.78
CA TYR A 136 -9.05 19.09 -4.66
C TYR A 136 -8.86 20.55 -5.13
N ASP A 137 -9.93 21.21 -5.58
CA ASP A 137 -9.89 22.56 -6.14
C ASP A 137 -9.46 23.58 -5.08
N GLU A 138 -9.98 23.49 -3.86
CA GLU A 138 -9.59 24.34 -2.74
C GLU A 138 -8.07 24.33 -2.47
N LYS A 139 -7.41 23.20 -2.72
CA LYS A 139 -5.97 23.02 -2.44
C LYS A 139 -5.05 23.45 -3.59
N PHE A 140 -5.52 23.40 -4.83
CA PHE A 140 -4.66 23.54 -6.01
C PHE A 140 -5.18 24.55 -7.05
N GLU A 141 -6.46 24.90 -7.06
CA GLU A 141 -7.05 25.89 -7.98
C GLU A 141 -6.92 27.32 -7.45
N GLY A 142 -6.95 27.52 -6.12
CA GLY A 142 -6.77 28.84 -5.49
C GLY A 142 -5.32 29.36 -5.49
N THR A 143 -4.35 28.51 -5.81
CA THR A 143 -2.92 28.87 -5.85
C THR A 143 -2.48 29.17 -7.27
N SER A 144 -3.28 29.87 -8.08
CA SER A 144 -2.87 30.31 -9.41
C SER A 144 -1.54 31.08 -9.28
N VAL A 145 -0.51 30.59 -9.97
CA VAL A 145 0.78 31.29 -10.06
C VAL A 145 0.52 32.44 -11.03
N GLU A 146 0.09 33.57 -10.49
CA GLU A 146 0.00 34.82 -11.24
C GLU A 146 1.40 35.42 -11.34
N SER A 147 2.10 35.08 -12.41
CA SER A 147 3.29 35.81 -12.84
C SER A 147 2.88 37.01 -13.69
N VAL A 148 2.72 38.20 -13.07
CA VAL A 148 3.06 39.50 -13.69
C VAL A 148 3.23 40.63 -12.64
N ALA A 149 4.48 41.09 -12.53
CA ALA A 149 4.97 42.46 -12.30
C ALA A 149 4.41 43.38 -11.18
N SER A 150 5.36 43.78 -10.32
CA SER A 150 5.54 45.10 -9.68
C SER A 150 4.40 45.70 -8.83
N ASP A 151 4.62 45.75 -7.52
CA ASP A 151 4.97 47.04 -6.89
C ASP A 151 5.85 46.84 -5.65
N SER A 152 6.78 47.78 -5.45
CA SER A 152 7.83 47.74 -4.44
C SER A 152 7.51 48.73 -3.33
N LYS A 153 7.40 48.30 -2.06
CA LYS A 153 8.01 48.95 -0.85
C LYS A 153 7.56 48.32 0.49
N PRO A 154 8.24 48.58 1.63
CA PRO A 154 9.00 47.53 2.32
C PRO A 154 8.63 47.31 3.79
N VAL A 155 9.00 46.12 4.30
CA VAL A 155 9.40 45.80 5.70
C VAL A 155 8.40 46.13 6.82
N GLU A 156 7.94 45.08 7.51
CA GLU A 156 8.21 44.94 8.96
C GLU A 156 8.00 43.48 9.43
N LEU A 157 9.09 42.87 9.90
CA LEU A 157 9.09 41.68 10.74
C LEU A 157 8.64 42.09 12.15
N PRO A 158 7.98 41.19 12.88
CA PRO A 158 8.38 40.96 14.27
C PRO A 158 8.66 39.46 14.43
N SER A 159 9.93 39.10 14.60
CA SER A 159 10.59 38.92 15.91
C SER A 159 9.94 37.81 16.73
N ILE A 160 10.63 36.67 16.67
CA ILE A 160 10.62 35.61 17.67
C ILE A 160 10.96 36.25 19.02
N ASP A 161 10.07 36.10 20.00
CA ASP A 161 10.44 36.18 21.41
C ASP A 161 9.79 35.01 22.16
N ILE A 162 10.64 34.06 22.54
CA ILE A 162 10.39 33.11 23.61
C ILE A 162 10.61 33.88 24.93
N PRO A 163 9.75 33.66 25.94
CA PRO A 163 10.29 33.54 27.28
C PRO A 163 9.95 32.18 27.90
N SER A 164 11.04 31.56 28.36
CA SER A 164 11.14 30.43 29.26
C SER A 164 10.76 30.83 30.69
N SER A 165 10.31 29.83 31.46
CA SER A 165 10.21 29.79 32.94
C SER A 165 9.04 30.58 33.56
N GLY A 166 8.24 30.08 34.50
CA GLY A 166 8.23 28.89 35.33
C GLY A 166 7.13 29.05 36.40
N ALA A 167 6.97 28.03 37.27
CA ALA A 167 6.02 27.90 38.40
C ALA A 167 4.64 27.33 38.01
N GLU A 168 4.43 26.01 38.15
CA GLU A 168 4.10 25.28 39.38
C GLU A 168 2.68 25.58 39.89
N VAL A 169 1.75 24.65 39.67
CA VAL A 169 0.85 24.15 40.72
C VAL A 169 0.58 22.68 40.46
N GLU A 170 1.19 21.82 41.28
CA GLU A 170 0.76 20.45 41.55
C GLU A 170 -0.69 20.45 42.04
N THR A 171 -1.51 19.48 41.62
CA THR A 171 -2.25 18.62 42.57
C THR A 171 -2.99 17.50 41.84
N LEU A 172 -2.52 16.28 42.12
CA LEU A 172 -3.29 15.03 42.36
C LEU A 172 -4.19 14.51 41.21
N ALA A 173 -3.76 13.50 40.46
CA ALA A 173 -3.92 12.08 40.78
C ALA A 173 -5.39 11.60 40.87
N SER A 174 -5.90 10.97 39.80
CA SER A 174 -6.41 9.58 39.83
C SER A 174 -6.81 9.11 38.43
N LEU A 175 -6.29 7.96 38.04
CA LEU A 175 -6.75 7.11 36.92
C LEU A 175 -7.72 6.04 37.50
N PRO A 176 -8.21 5.07 36.71
CA PRO A 176 -9.45 5.03 35.94
C PRO A 176 -10.56 4.15 36.59
N GLU A 177 -11.83 4.29 36.17
CA GLU A 177 -12.87 3.29 36.46
C GLU A 177 -13.51 2.75 35.17
N SER A 178 -13.80 1.46 35.19
CA SER A 178 -14.03 0.55 34.05
C SER A 178 -15.53 0.41 33.71
N PRO A 179 -15.93 -0.26 32.61
CA PRO A 179 -17.24 -0.09 31.98
C PRO A 179 -18.34 -1.01 32.56
N GLU A 180 -19.55 -0.48 32.71
CA GLU A 180 -20.76 -1.24 33.00
C GLU A 180 -21.29 -1.97 31.74
N ILE A 181 -21.50 -3.27 31.89
CA ILE A 181 -22.11 -4.18 30.92
C ILE A 181 -23.60 -4.24 31.23
N ASP A 182 -24.43 -3.78 30.30
CA ASP A 182 -25.89 -3.83 30.39
C ASP A 182 -26.41 -5.13 29.74
N LEU A 183 -27.05 -5.99 30.52
CA LEU A 183 -27.75 -7.20 30.09
C LEU A 183 -29.26 -7.01 30.35
N PRO A 184 -30.16 -7.29 29.39
CA PRO A 184 -31.60 -7.21 29.62
C PRO A 184 -32.16 -8.52 30.23
N PRO A 185 -33.20 -8.46 31.08
CA PRO A 185 -33.81 -9.62 31.73
C PRO A 185 -35.17 -10.02 31.10
N PRO A 186 -35.89 -10.99 31.70
CA PRO A 186 -36.08 -12.39 31.27
C PRO A 186 -37.14 -12.64 30.17
#